data_AF-A0A9N9T4W5-F1
#
_entry.id   AF-A0A9N9T4W5-F1
#
_cell.length_a   1.000
_cell.length_b   1.000
_cell.length_c   1.000
_cell.angle_alpha   90.00
_cell.angle_beta   90.00
_cell.angle_gamma   90.00
#
_symmetry.space_group_name_H-M   'P 1'
#
loop_
_entity.id
_entity.type
_entity.pdbx_description
1 polymer ?
#
loop_
_entity_poly.entity_id
_entity_poly.type
_entity_poly.pdbx_seq_one_letter_code
_entity_poly.pdbx_strand_id
1 'polypeptide(L)'
;MSNYAKYTDLIKQTTEYARRMNRLSNRIFGEVVRPTNPKSMKVVKLFSAEPVHLRREVYAYYPRHIETGKLMMKLRDYGLYRDEHADFQDEMDRMRALRGKPKHIRKSKAEREKEAAGKKE
;
A
#
# COMPACT_ATOMS: atom_id res chain seq x y z
N MET A 1 -6.96 44.29 -27.03
CA MET A 1 -7.47 43.14 -26.23
C MET A 1 -7.37 41.88 -27.06
N SER A 2 -6.77 40.82 -26.52
CA SER A 2 -6.54 39.55 -27.22
C SER A 2 -7.85 38.84 -27.57
N ASN A 3 -7.94 38.21 -28.76
CA ASN A 3 -9.13 37.47 -29.21
C ASN A 3 -9.56 36.34 -28.25
N TYR A 4 -8.64 35.83 -27.41
CA TYR A 4 -8.94 34.82 -26.38
C TYR A 4 -9.91 35.33 -25.29
N ALA A 5 -9.87 36.62 -24.96
CA ALA A 5 -10.77 37.20 -23.96
C ALA A 5 -12.24 37.23 -24.45
N LYS A 6 -12.44 37.42 -25.77
CA LYS A 6 -13.78 37.39 -26.36
C LYS A 6 -14.43 36.01 -26.24
N TYR A 7 -13.65 34.93 -26.32
CA TYR A 7 -14.14 33.56 -26.18
C TYR A 7 -14.59 33.28 -24.74
N THR A 8 -13.81 33.70 -23.74
CA THR A 8 -14.19 33.53 -22.33
C THR A 8 -15.46 34.28 -21.97
N ASP A 9 -15.70 35.44 -22.58
CA ASP A 9 -16.92 36.22 -22.37
C ASP A 9 -18.12 35.61 -23.10
N LEU A 10 -17.91 34.99 -24.27
CA LEU A 10 -18.94 34.26 -25.01
C LEU A 10 -19.42 33.00 -24.25
N ILE A 11 -18.53 32.28 -23.56
CA ILE A 11 -18.89 31.13 -22.71
C ILE A 11 -19.81 31.55 -21.56
N LYS A 12 -19.62 32.76 -21.01
CA LYS A 12 -20.44 33.31 -19.91
C LYS A 12 -21.82 33.76 -20.39
N GLN A 13 -22.04 33.93 -21.69
CA GLN A 13 -23.36 34.31 -22.22
C GLN A 13 -24.34 33.14 -22.18
N THR A 14 -25.60 33.41 -21.87
CA THR A 14 -26.66 32.40 -21.73
C THR A 14 -27.46 32.16 -23.02
N THR A 15 -26.97 32.66 -24.15
CA THR A 15 -27.62 32.51 -25.47
C THR A 15 -27.77 31.03 -25.84
N GLU A 16 -28.78 30.72 -26.66
CA GLU A 16 -28.98 29.35 -27.18
C GLU A 16 -27.75 28.83 -27.93
N TYR A 17 -27.08 29.71 -28.70
CA TYR A 17 -25.84 29.37 -29.40
C TYR A 17 -24.73 28.97 -28.42
N ALA A 18 -24.48 29.76 -27.37
CA ALA A 18 -23.47 29.46 -26.36
C ALA A 18 -23.75 28.11 -25.67
N ARG A 19 -25.01 27.82 -25.33
CA ARG A 19 -25.42 26.52 -24.76
C ARG A 19 -25.16 25.36 -25.71
N ARG A 20 -25.41 25.52 -27.02
CA ARG A 20 -25.10 24.51 -28.04
C ARG A 20 -23.60 24.30 -28.20
N MET A 21 -22.81 25.37 -28.19
CA MET A 21 -21.34 25.29 -28.28
C MET A 21 -20.72 24.63 -27.06
N ASN A 22 -21.20 24.94 -25.85
CA ASN A 22 -20.73 24.27 -24.63
C ASN A 22 -21.04 22.76 -24.67
N ARG A 23 -22.25 22.37 -25.10
CA ARG A 23 -22.60 20.93 -25.26
C ARG A 23 -21.74 20.23 -26.31
N LEU A 24 -21.43 20.90 -27.42
CA LEU A 24 -20.57 20.37 -28.48
C LEU A 24 -19.14 20.19 -27.97
N SER A 25 -18.58 21.21 -27.32
CA SER A 25 -17.25 21.17 -26.69
C SER A 25 -17.14 19.99 -25.72
N ASN A 26 -18.11 19.85 -24.80
CA ASN A 26 -18.11 18.76 -23.82
C ASN A 26 -18.16 17.39 -24.50
N ARG A 27 -18.86 17.26 -25.65
CA ARG A 27 -18.88 16.00 -26.41
C ARG A 27 -17.55 15.72 -27.12
N ILE A 28 -16.91 16.75 -27.67
CA ILE A 28 -15.60 16.63 -28.33
C ILE A 28 -14.52 16.19 -27.33
N PHE A 29 -14.52 16.79 -26.13
CA PHE A 29 -13.50 16.54 -25.11
C PHE A 29 -13.88 15.46 -24.09
N GLY A 30 -15.03 14.78 -24.25
CA GLY A 30 -15.45 13.69 -23.36
C GLY A 30 -15.88 14.14 -21.95
N GLU A 31 -16.24 15.41 -21.79
CA GLU A 31 -16.79 15.96 -20.55
C GLU A 31 -18.31 15.70 -20.42
N VAL A 32 -18.90 16.16 -19.32
CA VAL A 32 -20.32 15.94 -19.03
C VAL A 32 -21.21 16.79 -19.96
N VAL A 33 -21.93 16.14 -20.87
CA VAL A 33 -22.79 16.81 -21.87
C VAL A 33 -24.16 17.21 -21.30
N ARG A 34 -24.76 16.37 -20.43
CA ARG A 34 -26.08 16.63 -19.86
C ARG A 34 -25.94 17.54 -18.63
N PRO A 35 -26.75 18.60 -18.51
CA PRO A 35 -26.72 19.43 -17.31
C PRO A 35 -27.02 18.56 -16.10
N THR A 36 -26.04 18.45 -15.21
CA THR A 36 -26.06 17.53 -14.08
C THR A 36 -26.00 18.33 -12.79
N ASN A 37 -26.74 17.90 -11.76
CA ASN A 37 -26.77 18.55 -10.46
C ASN A 37 -25.34 18.58 -9.85
N PRO A 38 -24.92 19.67 -9.16
CA PRO A 38 -23.63 19.73 -8.46
C PRO A 38 -23.38 18.53 -7.52
N LYS A 39 -24.41 17.95 -6.89
CA LYS A 39 -24.26 16.74 -6.06
C LYS A 39 -23.83 15.52 -6.88
N SER A 40 -24.40 15.35 -8.07
CA SER A 40 -24.10 14.24 -8.98
C SER A 40 -22.72 14.36 -9.64
N MET A 41 -22.20 15.59 -9.79
CA MET A 41 -20.82 15.82 -10.24
C MET A 41 -19.76 15.26 -9.28
N LYS A 42 -20.12 14.95 -8.02
CA LYS A 42 -19.24 14.23 -7.09
C LYS A 42 -18.79 12.87 -7.64
N VAL A 43 -19.68 12.16 -8.34
CA VAL A 43 -19.37 10.83 -8.90
C VAL A 43 -18.32 10.96 -9.99
N VAL A 44 -18.46 11.94 -10.87
CA VAL A 44 -17.46 12.24 -11.91
C VAL A 44 -16.10 12.52 -11.29
N LYS A 45 -16.05 13.34 -10.23
CA LYS A 45 -14.80 13.65 -9.51
C LYS A 45 -14.18 12.43 -8.80
N LEU A 46 -15.02 11.56 -8.25
CA LEU A 46 -14.58 10.36 -7.55
C LEU A 46 -13.90 9.37 -8.52
N PHE A 47 -14.44 9.23 -9.73
CA PHE A 47 -13.88 8.35 -10.76
C PHE A 47 -12.80 9.00 -11.62
N SER A 48 -12.73 10.34 -11.68
CA SER A 48 -11.63 11.02 -12.36
C SER A 48 -10.31 10.98 -11.59
N ALA A 49 -10.37 10.73 -10.27
CA ALA A 49 -9.20 10.69 -9.39
C ALA A 49 -8.93 9.27 -8.90
N GLU A 50 -7.66 8.99 -8.59
CA GLU A 50 -7.30 7.71 -7.98
C GLU A 50 -7.92 7.58 -6.56
N PRO A 51 -8.62 6.47 -6.28
CA PRO A 51 -9.14 6.17 -4.95
C PRO A 51 -8.04 6.21 -3.89
N VAL A 52 -8.35 6.77 -2.72
CA VAL A 52 -7.37 7.01 -1.65
C VAL A 52 -6.59 5.76 -1.25
N HIS A 53 -7.24 4.60 -1.20
CA HIS A 53 -6.63 3.33 -0.79
C HIS A 53 -5.63 2.76 -1.82
N LEU A 54 -5.75 3.14 -3.10
CA LEU A 54 -4.83 2.71 -4.15
C LEU A 54 -3.62 3.61 -4.28
N ARG A 55 -3.65 4.80 -3.67
CA ARG A 55 -2.52 5.72 -3.69
C ARG A 55 -1.32 5.06 -3.03
N ARG A 56 -0.17 5.15 -3.69
CA ARG A 56 1.11 4.59 -3.21
C ARG A 56 1.47 5.04 -1.80
N GLU A 57 1.22 6.30 -1.49
CA GLU A 57 1.44 6.88 -0.16
C GLU A 57 0.66 6.16 0.95
N VAL A 58 -0.48 5.57 0.62
CA VAL A 58 -1.37 4.89 1.56
C VAL A 58 -1.04 3.41 1.66
N TYR A 59 -1.05 2.66 0.54
CA TYR A 59 -0.84 1.21 0.63
C TYR A 59 0.62 0.82 0.88
N ALA A 60 1.59 1.61 0.40
CA ALA A 60 3.02 1.34 0.57
C ALA A 60 3.62 2.13 1.74
N TYR A 61 2.80 2.48 2.73
CA TYR A 61 3.22 3.26 3.89
C TYR A 61 4.36 2.59 4.67
N TYR A 62 4.24 1.28 4.92
CA TYR A 62 5.31 0.52 5.55
C TYR A 62 6.19 -0.18 4.51
N PRO A 63 7.53 -0.18 4.69
CA PRO A 63 8.41 -0.95 3.85
C PRO A 63 8.19 -2.45 4.05
N ARG A 64 8.65 -3.23 3.06
CA ARG A 64 8.56 -4.70 3.05
C ARG A 64 9.59 -5.35 3.97
N HIS A 65 9.48 -5.09 5.27
CA HIS A 65 10.44 -5.51 6.30
C HIS A 65 10.64 -7.04 6.39
N ILE A 66 9.62 -7.83 6.05
CA ILE A 66 9.72 -9.30 6.03
C ILE A 66 10.68 -9.76 4.92
N GLU A 67 10.58 -9.15 3.74
CA GLU A 67 11.42 -9.49 2.60
C GLU A 67 12.86 -9.06 2.86
N THR A 68 13.06 -7.83 3.35
CA THR A 68 14.40 -7.32 3.69
C THR A 68 15.02 -8.10 4.83
N GLY A 69 14.27 -8.44 5.87
CA GLY A 69 14.76 -9.26 6.98
C GLY A 69 15.22 -10.64 6.51
N LYS A 70 14.40 -11.33 5.71
CA LYS A 70 14.77 -12.63 5.12
C LYS A 70 15.99 -12.54 4.22
N LEU A 71 16.11 -11.46 3.44
CA LEU A 71 17.28 -11.23 2.60
C LEU A 71 18.54 -11.09 3.45
N MET A 72 18.52 -10.25 4.49
CA MET A 72 19.68 -10.04 5.36
C MET A 72 20.08 -11.29 6.14
N MET A 73 19.10 -12.08 6.60
CA MET A 73 19.37 -13.39 7.22
C MET A 73 20.11 -14.32 6.26
N LYS A 74 19.64 -14.46 5.01
CA LYS A 74 20.32 -15.31 4.01
C LYS A 74 21.72 -14.80 3.68
N LEU A 75 21.92 -13.48 3.60
CA LEU A 75 23.24 -12.90 3.37
C LEU A 75 24.19 -13.19 4.53
N ARG A 76 23.70 -13.20 5.77
CA ARG A 76 24.45 -13.65 6.94
C ARG A 76 24.85 -15.12 6.83
N ASP A 77 23.90 -15.99 6.46
CA ASP A 77 24.16 -17.42 6.30
C ASP A 77 25.20 -17.71 5.21
N TYR A 78 25.23 -16.90 4.15
CA TYR A 78 26.25 -16.97 3.09
C TYR A 78 27.59 -16.32 3.47
N GLY A 79 27.69 -15.64 4.62
CA GLY A 79 28.90 -14.91 5.03
C GLY A 79 29.14 -13.62 4.26
N LEU A 80 28.16 -13.14 3.48
CA LEU A 80 28.23 -11.89 2.71
C LEU A 80 27.88 -10.66 3.54
N TYR A 81 27.16 -10.85 4.64
CA TYR A 81 26.74 -9.80 5.56
C TYR A 81 27.04 -10.22 7.00
N ARG A 82 27.52 -9.28 7.81
CA ARG A 82 27.74 -9.49 9.25
C ARG A 82 26.71 -8.71 10.03
N ASP A 83 25.86 -9.43 10.77
CA ASP A 83 24.85 -8.85 11.66
C ASP A 83 25.33 -8.90 13.12
N GLU A 84 25.95 -7.82 13.57
CA GLU A 84 26.48 -7.71 14.95
C GLU A 84 25.39 -7.84 16.01
N HIS A 85 24.16 -7.41 15.70
CA HIS A 85 23.04 -7.51 16.63
C HIS A 85 22.61 -8.96 16.81
N ALA A 86 22.51 -9.71 15.71
CA ALA A 86 22.22 -11.14 15.76
C ALA A 86 23.36 -11.92 16.45
N ASP A 87 24.62 -11.59 16.16
CA ASP A 87 25.78 -12.22 16.80
C ASP A 87 25.76 -12.02 18.33
N PHE A 88 25.39 -10.82 18.80
CA PHE A 88 25.25 -10.55 20.22
C PHE A 88 24.11 -11.35 20.86
N GLN A 89 22.97 -11.48 20.18
CA GLN A 89 21.85 -12.29 20.67
C GLN A 89 22.23 -13.77 20.79
N ASP A 90 22.91 -14.32 19.79
CA ASP A 90 23.36 -15.71 19.76
C ASP A 90 24.34 -16.00 20.90
N GLU A 91 25.32 -15.12 21.15
CA GLU A 91 26.27 -15.28 22.25
C GLU A 91 25.59 -15.14 23.63
N MET A 92 24.61 -14.24 23.77
CA MET A 92 23.82 -14.12 24.99
C MET A 92 22.99 -15.37 25.27
N ASP A 93 22.39 -15.97 24.24
CA ASP A 93 21.63 -17.20 24.38
C ASP A 93 22.53 -18.40 24.68
N ARG A 94 23.74 -18.46 24.11
CA ARG A 94 24.79 -19.43 24.49
C ARG A 94 25.15 -19.32 25.97
N MET A 95 25.41 -18.11 26.46
CA MET A 95 25.75 -17.86 27.86
C MET A 95 24.59 -18.22 28.81
N ARG A 96 23.34 -17.99 28.41
CA ARG A 96 22.16 -18.43 29.17
C ARG A 96 22.04 -19.95 29.25
N ALA A 97 22.31 -20.66 28.16
CA ALA A 97 22.32 -22.12 28.16
C ALA A 97 23.38 -22.69 29.11
N LEU A 98 24.60 -22.11 29.11
CA LEU A 98 25.67 -22.49 30.05
C LEU A 98 25.30 -22.24 31.51
N ARG A 99 24.50 -21.21 31.79
CA ARG A 99 23.96 -20.93 33.14
C ARG A 99 22.80 -21.85 33.53
N GLY A 100 22.45 -22.84 32.71
CA GLY A 100 21.33 -23.74 32.95
C GLY A 100 19.96 -23.08 32.76
N LYS A 101 19.91 -21.91 32.09
CA LYS A 101 18.67 -21.21 31.73
C LYS A 101 18.46 -21.22 30.21
N PRO A 102 18.44 -22.41 29.56
CA PRO A 102 18.22 -22.48 28.12
C PRO A 102 16.82 -21.95 27.79
N LYS A 103 16.68 -21.38 26.60
CA LYS A 103 15.39 -20.94 26.07
C LYS A 103 14.42 -22.12 26.08
N HIS A 104 13.29 -21.98 26.77
CA HIS A 104 12.31 -23.05 26.81
C HIS A 104 11.66 -23.21 25.43
N ILE A 105 11.97 -24.32 24.76
CA ILE A 105 11.35 -24.67 23.49
C ILE A 105 9.97 -25.27 23.80
N ARG A 106 8.91 -24.50 23.53
CA ARG A 106 7.54 -25.02 23.61
C ARG A 106 7.36 -26.05 22.50
N LYS A 107 7.30 -27.33 22.87
CA LYS A 107 7.01 -28.43 21.93
C LYS A 107 5.65 -28.22 21.26
N SER A 108 5.56 -28.58 19.99
CA SER A 108 4.26 -28.58 19.29
C SER A 108 3.31 -29.61 19.90
N LYS A 109 1.99 -29.48 19.66
CA LYS A 109 1.00 -30.45 20.18
C LYS A 109 1.30 -31.87 19.69
N ALA A 110 1.67 -32.01 18.41
CA ALA A 110 1.99 -33.29 17.79
C ALA A 110 3.25 -33.95 18.40
N GLU A 111 4.27 -33.17 18.75
CA GLU A 111 5.47 -33.67 19.43
C GLU A 111 5.15 -34.16 20.85
N ARG A 112 4.25 -33.47 21.57
CA ARG A 112 3.81 -33.88 22.90
C ARG A 112 3.01 -35.18 22.87
N GLU A 113 2.13 -35.35 21.87
CA GLU A 113 1.33 -36.57 21.68
C GLU A 113 2.20 -37.79 21.33
N LYS A 114 3.24 -37.61 20.49
CA LYS A 114 4.19 -38.68 20.16
C LYS A 114 5.01 -39.15 21.38
N GLU A 115 5.46 -38.21 22.22
CA GLU A 115 6.21 -38.56 23.43
C GLU A 115 5.32 -39.25 24.49
N ALA A 116 4.04 -38.85 24.57
CA ALA A 116 3.07 -39.50 25.45
C ALA A 116 2.71 -40.92 24.98
N ALA A 117 2.71 -41.17 23.67
CA ALA A 117 2.53 -42.50 23.09
C ALA A 117 3.76 -43.40 23.31
N GLY A 118 4.98 -42.87 23.13
CA GLY A 118 6.22 -43.62 23.34
C GLY A 118 6.61 -43.89 24.80
N LYS A 119 5.94 -43.27 25.78
CA LYS A 119 6.10 -43.55 27.23
C LYS A 119 5.13 -44.63 27.75
N LYS A 120 4.29 -45.21 26.90
CA LYS A 120 3.30 -46.26 27.25
C LYS A 120 3.76 -47.68 26.91
N GLU A 121 4.96 -47.84 26.36
CA GLU A 121 5.69 -49.12 26.24
C GLU A 121 6.74 -49.22 27.34
#